data_AF-A0A1Y0CVD5-F1
#
_entry.id   AF-A0A1Y0CVD5-F1
#
_cell.length_a   1.000
_cell.length_b   1.000
_cell.length_c   1.000
_cell.angle_alpha   90.00
_cell.angle_beta   90.00
_cell.angle_gamma   90.00
#
_symmetry.space_group_name_H-M   'P 1'
#
loop_
_entity.id
_entity.type
_entity.pdbx_description
1 polymer ?
#
loop_
_entity_poly.entity_id
_entity_poly.type
_entity_poly.pdbx_seq_one_letter_code
_entity_poly.pdbx_strand_id
1 'polypeptide(L)' 'MSELAWALVGPLKIFLMLVVPIWLVLHYRAKRHLDNTLSEQARLRLEQSLAQAEQLSARLDTLEQLLDQEVPKWRQP' A
#
# COMPACT_ATOMS: atom_id res chain seq x y z
N MET A 1 40.19 17.01 -34.70
CA MET A 1 38.82 16.43 -34.64
C MET A 1 38.25 16.39 -33.22
N SER A 2 39.09 16.27 -32.18
CA SER A 2 38.69 16.31 -30.75
C SER A 2 38.12 17.66 -30.27
N GLU A 3 38.65 18.78 -30.78
CA GLU A 3 38.24 20.13 -30.38
C GLU A 3 36.74 20.40 -30.66
N LEU A 4 36.22 19.88 -31.77
CA LEU A 4 34.81 20.01 -32.14
C LEU A 4 33.90 19.13 -31.26
N ALA A 5 34.42 18.00 -30.78
CA ALA A 5 33.68 17.11 -29.89
C ALA A 5 33.42 17.77 -28.53
N TRP A 6 34.39 18.54 -28.00
CA TRP A 6 34.22 19.26 -26.74
C TRP A 6 33.15 20.36 -26.83
N ALA A 7 33.07 21.06 -27.96
CA ALA A 7 32.06 22.10 -28.20
C ALA A 7 30.63 21.53 -28.25
N LEU A 8 30.45 20.28 -28.73
CA LEU A 8 29.14 19.62 -28.77
C LEU A 8 28.79 18.91 -27.46
N VAL A 9 29.76 18.27 -26.81
CA VAL A 9 29.55 17.47 -25.59
C VAL A 9 29.41 18.34 -24.34
N GLY A 10 30.07 19.49 -24.27
CA GLY A 10 30.00 20.41 -23.13
C GLY A 10 28.57 20.84 -22.78
N PRO A 11 27.81 21.43 -23.72
CA PRO A 11 26.42 21.82 -23.49
C PRO A 11 25.53 20.62 -23.14
N LEU A 12 25.73 19.48 -23.81
CA LEU A 12 24.95 18.26 -23.58
C LEU A 12 25.18 17.70 -22.16
N LYS A 13 26.42 17.73 -21.66
CA LYS A 13 26.72 17.29 -20.28
C LYS A 13 26.07 18.19 -19.24
N ILE A 14 26.09 19.51 -19.43
CA ILE A 14 25.46 20.45 -18.50
C ILE A 14 23.94 20.22 -18.45
N PHE A 15 23.33 20.00 -19.63
CA PHE A 15 21.92 19.62 -19.72
C PHE A 15 21.63 18.32 -18.95
N LEU A 16 22.43 17.27 -19.16
CA LEU A 16 22.26 15.99 -18.47
C LEU A 16 22.50 16.11 -16.96
N MET A 17 23.48 16.89 -16.52
CA MET A 17 23.78 17.11 -15.11
C MET A 17 22.62 17.77 -14.37
N LEU A 18 21.76 18.51 -15.07
CA LEU A 18 20.58 19.15 -14.50
C LEU A 18 19.34 18.24 -14.58
N VAL A 19 19.17 17.54 -15.70
CA VAL A 19 18.00 16.67 -15.94
C VAL A 19 18.05 15.39 -15.09
N VAL A 20 19.22 14.77 -14.94
CA VAL A 20 19.39 13.53 -14.14
C VAL A 20 18.97 13.70 -12.67
N PRO A 21 19.42 14.72 -11.92
CA PRO A 21 19.01 14.88 -10.52
C PRO A 21 17.52 15.22 -10.39
N ILE A 22 16.96 16.03 -11.30
CA ILE A 22 15.53 16.34 -11.32
C ILE A 22 14.70 15.07 -11.53
N TRP A 23 15.10 14.23 -12.50
CA TRP A 23 14.44 12.96 -12.78
C TRP A 23 14.55 12.00 -11.60
N LEU A 24 15.72 11.88 -10.97
CA LEU A 24 15.92 11.03 -9.79
C LEU A 24 14.98 11.44 -8.65
N VAL A 25 14.89 12.75 -8.36
CA VAL A 25 13.98 13.27 -7.34
C VAL A 25 12.53 12.99 -7.71
N LEU A 26 12.12 13.23 -8.96
CA LEU A 26 10.75 12.98 -9.40
C LEU A 26 10.40 11.49 -9.35
N HIS A 27 11.28 10.62 -9.82
CA HIS A 27 11.12 9.17 -9.83
C HIS A 27 11.00 8.61 -8.40
N TYR A 28 11.87 9.04 -7.49
CA TYR A 28 11.80 8.63 -6.08
C TYR A 28 10.61 9.22 -5.34
N ARG A 29 10.25 10.49 -5.63
CA ARG A 29 9.12 11.14 -4.97
C ARG A 29 7.79 10.52 -5.42
N ALA A 30 7.64 10.18 -6.70
CA ALA A 30 6.46 9.48 -7.21
C ALA A 30 6.30 8.10 -6.55
N LYS A 31 7.39 7.33 -6.43
CA LYS A 31 7.39 6.04 -5.74
C LYS A 31 7.04 6.18 -4.25
N ARG A 32 7.59 7.19 -3.57
CA ARG A 32 7.34 7.43 -2.13
C ARG A 32 5.91 7.92 -1.83
N HIS A 33 5.32 8.72 -2.71
CA HIS A 33 3.92 9.17 -2.54
C HIS A 33 2.94 8.01 -2.69
N LEU A 34 3.21 7.10 -3.63
CA LEU A 34 2.43 5.87 -3.79
C LEU A 34 2.54 4.98 -2.54
N ASP A 35 3.75 4.73 -2.03
CA ASP A 35 3.94 3.90 -0.83
C ASP A 35 3.28 4.48 0.42
N ASN A 36 3.35 5.80 0.65
CA ASN A 36 2.69 6.43 1.80
C ASN A 36 1.16 6.35 1.72
N THR A 37 0.59 6.54 0.52
CA THR A 37 -0.88 6.49 0.33
C THR A 37 -1.39 5.05 0.40
N LEU A 38 -0.63 4.09 -0.14
CA LEU A 38 -0.91 2.66 0.00
C LEU A 38 -0.83 2.21 1.47
N SER A 39 0.12 2.75 2.24
CA SER A 39 0.23 2.46 3.68
C SER A 39 -1.02 2.91 4.45
N GLU A 40 -1.54 4.10 4.17
CA GLU A 40 -2.76 4.61 4.82
C GLU A 40 -4.00 3.79 4.43
N GLN A 41 -4.16 3.46 3.15
CA GLN A 41 -5.24 2.59 2.67
C GLN A 41 -5.16 1.16 3.23
N ALA A 42 -3.94 0.62 3.39
CA ALA A 42 -3.72 -0.69 3.98
C ALA A 42 -4.15 -0.71 5.45
N ARG A 43 -3.85 0.35 6.22
CA ARG A 43 -4.31 0.48 7.62
C ARG A 43 -5.83 0.55 7.70
N LEU A 44 -6.47 1.36 6.86
CA LEU A 44 -7.93 1.45 6.77
C LEU A 44 -8.59 0.10 6.46
N ARG A 45 -8.03 -0.67 5.50
CA ARG A 45 -8.53 -2.02 5.18
C ARG A 45 -8.37 -3.00 6.34
N LEU A 46 -7.25 -2.94 7.07
CA LEU A 46 -7.03 -3.78 8.24
C LEU A 46 -8.06 -3.47 9.34
N GLU A 47 -8.27 -2.19 9.66
CA GLU A 47 -9.28 -1.76 10.62
C GLU A 47 -10.68 -2.23 10.23
N GLN A 48 -11.05 -2.11 8.95
CA GLN A 48 -12.33 -2.62 8.44
C GLN A 48 -12.47 -4.14 8.61
N SER A 49 -11.41 -4.90 8.33
CA SER A 49 -11.44 -6.36 8.48
C SER A 49 -11.56 -6.80 9.94
N LEU A 50 -10.92 -6.08 10.87
CA LEU A 50 -11.04 -6.34 12.30
C LEU A 50 -12.46 -6.04 12.80
N ALA A 51 -13.03 -4.90 12.40
CA ALA A 51 -14.41 -4.56 12.73
C ALA A 51 -15.43 -5.58 12.21
N GLN A 52 -15.21 -6.12 11.00
CA GLN A 52 -16.03 -7.20 10.46
C GLN A 52 -15.88 -8.51 11.25
N ALA A 53 -14.65 -8.87 11.65
CA ALA A 53 -14.40 -10.05 12.47
C ALA A 53 -15.10 -9.96 13.83
N GLU A 54 -15.05 -8.80 14.49
CA GLU A 54 -15.78 -8.54 15.73
C GLU A 54 -17.29 -8.69 15.55
N GLN A 55 -17.85 -8.12 14.48
CA GLN A 55 -19.27 -8.23 14.18
C GLN A 55 -19.70 -9.69 13.94
N LEU A 56 -18.87 -10.47 13.24
CA LEU A 56 -19.13 -11.89 13.01
C LEU A 56 -19.07 -12.69 14.31
N SER A 57 -18.11 -12.39 15.20
CA SER A 57 -18.02 -13.03 16.52
C SER A 57 -19.27 -12.77 17.38
N ALA A 58 -19.77 -11.53 17.39
CA ALA A 58 -20.99 -11.19 18.14
C ALA A 58 -22.23 -11.91 17.59
N ARG A 59 -22.28 -12.12 16.26
CA ARG A 59 -23.34 -12.89 15.62
C ARG A 59 -23.23 -14.38 15.94
N LEU A 60 -22.01 -14.93 15.96
CA LEU A 60 -21.78 -16.32 16.35
C LEU A 60 -22.25 -16.57 17.77
N ASP A 61 -21.96 -15.69 18.73
CA ASP A 61 -22.42 -15.83 20.11
C ASP A 61 -23.96 -15.86 20.18
N THR A 62 -24.63 -14.96 19.45
CA THR A 62 -26.10 -14.96 19.35
C THR A 62 -26.64 -16.26 18.74
N LEU A 63 -26.00 -16.75 17.66
CA LEU A 63 -26.40 -17.97 16.98
C LEU A 63 -26.15 -19.20 17.86
N GLU A 64 -25.06 -19.23 18.60
CA GLU A 64 -24.75 -20.29 19.56
C GLU A 64 -25.77 -20.33 20.70
N GLN A 65 -26.18 -19.16 21.21
CA GLN A 65 -27.25 -19.07 22.21
C GLN A 65 -28.58 -19.58 21.67
N LEU A 66 -28.95 -19.23 20.43
CA LEU A 66 -30.17 -19.72 19.80
C LEU A 66 -30.09 -21.23 19.54
N LEU A 67 -28.95 -21.71 19.06
CA LEU A 67 -28.74 -23.13 18.76
C LEU A 67 -28.72 -24.00 20.02
N ASP A 68 -28.20 -23.48 21.13
CA ASP A 68 -28.29 -24.11 22.45
C ASP A 68 -29.75 -24.22 22.94
N GLN A 69 -30.63 -23.29 22.56
CA GLN A 69 -32.07 -23.33 22.89
C GLN A 69 -32.85 -24.29 21.98
N GLU A 70 -32.60 -24.25 20.67
CA GLU A 70 -33.35 -25.01 19.65
C GLU A 70 -32.88 -26.48 19.55
N VAL A 71 -31.58 -26.74 19.70
CA VAL A 71 -30.99 -28.08 19.54
C VAL A 71 -30.12 -28.42 20.77
N PRO A 72 -30.75 -28.76 21.92
CA PRO A 72 -30.00 -29.16 23.10
C PRO A 72 -29.19 -30.43 22.78
N LYS A 73 -27.85 -30.33 22.85
CA LYS A 73 -26.79 -31.35 22.58
C LYS A 73 -26.02 -31.25 21.26
N TRP A 74 -26.19 -30.22 20.44
CA TRP A 74 -25.41 -30.06 19.18
C TRP A 74 -23.87 -30.02 19.37
N ARG A 75 -23.39 -29.67 20.57
CA ARG A 75 -21.97 -29.68 20.95
C ARG A 75 -21.43 -31.06 21.41
N GLN A 76 -22.25 -32.10 21.44
CA GLN A 76 -21.80 -33.46 21.77
C GLN A 76 -21.43 -34.21 20.47
N PRO A 77 -20.22 -34.81 20.37
CA PRO A 77 -19.74 -35.48 19.17
C PRO A 77 -20.52 -36.75 18.81
#